data_AF-A0A7V1EQN2-F1
#
_entry.id   AF-A0A7V1EQN2-F1
#
_cell.length_a   1.000
_cell.length_b   1.000
_cell.length_c   1.000
_cell.angle_alpha   90.00
_cell.angle_beta   90.00
_cell.angle_gamma   90.00
#
_symmetry.space_group_name_H-M   'P 1'
#
loop_
_entity.id
_entity.type
_entity.pdbx_description
1 polymer ?
#
loop_
_entity_poly.entity_id
_entity_poly.type
_entity_poly.pdbx_seq_one_letter_code
_entity_poly.pdbx_strand_id
1 'polypeptide(L)'
;MPRNKGVKWLLLASLVVTGPVSLQAAIAAGDTPPQSARQWLDSMSSALQVLDYDGTFVYLHDNRLEAMRIVHQASPGGEKER
;
A
#
# COMPACT_ATOMS: atom_id res chain seq x y z
N MET A 1 -34.13 -29.81 49.11
CA MET A 1 -34.78 -30.64 48.06
C MET A 1 -36.29 -30.52 48.26
N PRO A 2 -37.16 -30.50 47.23
CA PRO A 2 -36.92 -30.72 45.79
C PRO A 2 -37.50 -29.58 44.89
N ARG A 3 -37.49 -29.56 43.56
CA ARG A 3 -36.75 -30.12 42.39
C ARG A 3 -37.36 -29.35 41.20
N ASN A 4 -36.59 -28.62 40.39
CA ASN A 4 -36.17 -28.99 39.03
C ASN A 4 -37.29 -29.43 38.06
N LYS A 5 -37.42 -28.78 36.90
CA LYS A 5 -37.14 -29.33 35.54
C LYS A 5 -37.95 -28.59 34.46
N GLY A 6 -37.22 -28.06 33.47
CA GLY A 6 -37.54 -28.29 32.06
C GLY A 6 -38.43 -27.27 31.35
N VAL A 7 -37.79 -26.37 30.61
CA VAL A 7 -38.13 -26.17 29.19
C VAL A 7 -36.82 -26.11 28.41
N LYS A 8 -36.23 -27.29 28.25
CA LYS A 8 -35.21 -27.61 27.23
C LYS A 8 -36.01 -28.09 26.01
N TRP A 9 -36.41 -27.18 25.14
CA TRP A 9 -36.93 -27.47 23.79
C TRP A 9 -36.53 -26.28 22.92
N LEU A 10 -35.30 -26.18 22.42
CA LEU A 10 -34.84 -26.83 21.19
C LEU A 10 -35.96 -26.91 20.13
N LEU A 11 -36.15 -25.82 19.40
CA LEU A 11 -36.66 -25.87 18.02
C LEU A 11 -35.78 -24.97 17.15
N LEU A 12 -34.67 -25.58 16.70
CA LEU A 12 -33.95 -25.19 15.51
C LEU A 12 -34.76 -25.65 14.30
N ALA A 13 -35.16 -24.72 13.45
CA ALA A 13 -35.51 -25.01 12.06
C ALA A 13 -35.36 -23.73 11.21
N SER A 14 -34.14 -23.18 11.16
CA SER A 14 -33.77 -22.29 10.06
C SER A 14 -32.98 -23.12 9.07
N LEU A 15 -33.64 -23.41 7.95
CA LEU A 15 -33.09 -24.01 6.76
C LEU A 15 -32.00 -23.09 6.20
N VAL A 16 -30.74 -23.36 6.51
CA VAL A 16 -29.62 -22.77 5.77
C VAL A 16 -29.37 -23.65 4.56
N VAL A 17 -29.74 -23.13 3.39
CA VAL A 17 -29.40 -23.69 2.09
C VAL A 17 -27.87 -23.73 1.98
N THR A 18 -27.27 -24.89 2.19
CA THR A 18 -25.87 -25.16 1.81
C THR A 18 -25.81 -25.40 0.31
N GLY A 19 -25.51 -24.34 -0.44
CA GLY A 19 -24.85 -24.45 -1.74
C GLY A 19 -23.42 -23.95 -1.58
N PRO A 20 -22.37 -24.75 -1.80
CA PRO A 20 -21.02 -24.21 -1.85
C PRO A 20 -20.89 -23.43 -3.15
N VAL A 21 -21.12 -22.12 -3.10
CA VAL A 21 -20.58 -21.23 -4.12
C VAL A 21 -19.08 -21.18 -3.85
N SER A 22 -18.33 -22.00 -4.58
CA SER A 22 -16.88 -21.90 -4.65
C SER A 22 -16.53 -20.58 -5.32
N LEU A 23 -16.50 -19.48 -4.56
CA LEU A 23 -15.89 -18.25 -5.00
C LEU A 23 -14.38 -18.37 -4.78
N GLN A 24 -13.72 -19.10 -5.66
CA GLN A 24 -12.27 -19.03 -5.77
C GLN A 24 -11.94 -17.67 -6.41
N ALA A 25 -11.91 -16.62 -5.59
CA ALA A 25 -11.27 -15.38 -5.99
C ALA A 25 -9.79 -15.69 -6.18
N ALA A 26 -9.36 -15.86 -7.43
CA ALA A 26 -7.96 -15.85 -7.76
C ALA A 26 -7.45 -14.44 -7.44
N ILE A 27 -6.88 -14.28 -6.24
CA ILE A 27 -5.90 -13.22 -6.04
C ILE A 27 -4.74 -13.56 -6.97
N ALA A 28 -4.75 -12.96 -8.16
CA ALA A 28 -3.52 -12.82 -8.92
C ALA A 28 -2.61 -11.91 -8.07
N ALA A 29 -1.93 -12.50 -7.09
CA ALA A 29 -0.68 -11.95 -6.62
C ALA A 29 0.18 -11.90 -7.87
N GLY A 30 0.22 -10.73 -8.51
CA GLY A 30 0.97 -10.56 -9.74
C GLY A 30 2.39 -11.03 -9.48
N ASP A 31 2.81 -12.07 -10.18
CA ASP A 31 4.20 -12.52 -10.28
C ASP A 31 5.01 -11.44 -10.99
N THR A 32 5.08 -10.24 -10.40
CA THR A 32 6.01 -9.22 -10.81
C THR A 32 7.35 -9.71 -10.30
N PRO A 33 8.29 -10.09 -11.18
CA PRO A 33 9.59 -10.52 -10.74
C PRO A 33 10.18 -9.43 -9.83
N PRO A 34 10.84 -9.81 -8.72
CA PRO A 34 11.36 -8.84 -7.77
C PRO A 34 12.25 -7.84 -8.52
N GLN A 35 11.87 -6.56 -8.45
CA GLN A 35 12.58 -5.49 -9.11
C GLN A 35 14.02 -5.48 -8.62
N SER A 36 14.97 -5.58 -9.55
CA SER A 36 16.39 -5.54 -9.20
C SER A 36 16.73 -4.17 -8.58
N ALA A 37 17.76 -4.15 -7.73
CA ALA A 37 18.26 -2.89 -7.17
C ALA A 37 18.58 -1.86 -8.26
N ARG A 38 19.05 -2.33 -9.44
CA ARG A 38 19.35 -1.47 -10.58
C ARG A 38 18.11 -0.79 -11.15
N GLN A 39 17.05 -1.56 -11.37
CA GLN A 39 15.77 -1.02 -11.84
C GLN A 39 15.19 0.00 -10.85
N TRP A 40 15.37 -0.20 -9.54
CA TRP A 40 14.98 0.80 -8.53
C TRP A 40 15.74 2.11 -8.67
N LEU A 41 17.06 2.05 -8.86
CA LEU A 41 17.87 3.23 -9.10
C LEU A 41 17.50 3.93 -10.42
N ASP A 42 17.19 3.16 -11.46
CA ASP A 42 16.74 3.72 -12.74
C ASP A 42 15.38 4.43 -12.60
N SER A 43 14.43 3.84 -11.87
CA SER A 43 13.14 4.47 -11.57
C SER A 43 13.31 5.75 -10.75
N MET A 44 14.18 5.74 -9.73
CA MET A 44 14.48 6.93 -8.92
C MET A 44 15.12 8.05 -9.76
N SER A 45 16.12 7.71 -10.58
CA SER A 45 16.80 8.65 -11.47
C SER A 45 15.82 9.29 -12.46
N SER A 46 14.92 8.49 -13.04
CA SER A 46 13.87 8.99 -13.93
C SER A 46 12.90 9.92 -13.21
N ALA A 47 12.45 9.53 -12.01
CA ALA A 47 11.50 10.32 -11.22
C ALA A 47 12.01 11.73 -10.90
N LEU A 48 13.31 11.87 -10.58
CA LEU A 48 13.93 13.18 -10.31
C LEU A 48 13.87 14.16 -11.49
N GLN A 49 13.80 13.64 -12.72
CA GLN A 49 13.77 14.44 -13.94
C GLN A 49 12.34 14.81 -14.34
N VAL A 50 11.41 13.86 -14.21
CA VAL A 50 10.07 13.96 -14.85
C VAL A 50 8.94 14.36 -13.92
N LEU A 51 9.13 14.28 -12.59
CA LEU A 51 8.08 14.62 -11.64
C LEU A 51 8.21 16.07 -11.20
N ASP A 52 7.10 16.80 -11.13
CA ASP A 52 7.04 18.07 -10.40
C ASP A 52 7.06 17.80 -8.89
N TYR A 53 7.92 18.50 -8.14
CA TYR A 53 7.95 18.39 -6.68
C TYR A 53 8.33 19.71 -6.00
N ASP A 54 7.78 19.92 -4.81
CA ASP A 54 8.10 21.01 -3.90
C ASP A 54 8.35 20.40 -2.52
N GLY A 55 9.59 20.49 -2.04
CA GLY A 55 10.01 19.77 -0.85
C GLY A 55 11.12 20.47 -0.09
N THR A 56 11.29 20.07 1.17
CA THR A 56 12.44 20.45 1.99
C THR A 56 13.41 19.29 2.06
N PHE A 57 14.64 19.51 1.61
CA PHE A 57 15.74 18.57 1.68
C PHE A 57 16.63 18.94 2.85
N VAL A 58 16.99 17.93 3.64
CA VAL A 58 17.89 18.08 4.78
C VAL A 58 19.17 17.32 4.49
N TYR A 59 20.29 18.02 4.56
CA TYR A 59 21.62 17.49 4.34
C TYR A 59 22.45 17.59 5.62
N LEU A 60 23.00 16.46 6.07
CA LEU A 60 23.88 16.37 7.24
C LEU A 60 25.30 16.02 6.77
N HIS A 61 26.24 16.93 7.00
CA HIS A 61 27.65 16.75 6.68
C HIS A 61 28.51 17.48 7.71
N ASP A 62 29.67 16.95 8.09
CA ASP A 62 30.59 17.58 9.06
C ASP A 62 29.89 18.10 10.34
N ASN A 63 28.93 17.32 10.85
CA ASN A 63 28.11 17.67 12.02
C ASN A 63 27.32 18.98 11.87
N ARG A 64 27.09 19.42 10.64
CA ARG A 64 26.28 20.55 10.22
C ARG A 64 25.03 20.04 9.49
N LEU A 65 23.88 20.54 9.92
CA LEU A 65 22.60 20.28 9.28
C LEU A 65 22.19 21.50 8.46
N GLU A 66 21.94 21.29 7.18
CA GLU A 66 21.46 22.30 6.25
C GLU A 66 20.08 21.87 5.74
N ALA A 67 19.13 22.80 5.70
CA ALA A 67 17.81 22.59 5.15
C ALA A 67 17.61 23.53 3.96
N MET A 68 17.20 22.98 2.82
CA MET A 68 16.96 23.72 1.59
C MET A 68 15.59 23.36 1.03
N ARG A 69 14.88 24.36 0.50
CA ARG A 69 13.64 24.12 -0.25
C ARG A 69 14.00 23.99 -1.72
N ILE A 70 13.49 22.96 -2.37
CA ILE A 70 13.66 22.72 -3.80
C ILE A 70 12.28 22.67 -4.42
N VAL A 71 12.09 23.44 -5.48
CA VAL A 71 10.91 23.36 -6.35
C VAL A 71 11.35 22.95 -7.75
N HIS A 72 10.99 21.74 -8.16
CA HIS A 72 11.24 21.21 -9.51
C HIS A 72 9.97 21.24 -10.33
N GLN A 73 10.09 21.74 -11.55
CA GLN A 73 9.05 21.67 -12.57
C GLN A 73 9.62 21.02 -13.83
N ALA A 74 9.07 19.87 -14.22
CA ALA A 74 9.34 19.21 -15.48
C ALA A 74 8.61 19.96 -16.62
N SER A 75 9.34 20.37 -17.66
CA SER A 75 8.74 20.98 -18.84
C SER A 75 9.21 20.32 -20.13
N PRO A 76 8.42 20.39 -21.23
CA PRO A 76 8.83 19.89 -22.54
C PRO A 76 10.11 20.53 -23.09
N GLY A 77 10.51 21.71 -22.56
CA GLY A 77 11.70 22.45 -22.98
C GLY A 77 12.91 22.31 -22.04
N GLY A 78 12.83 21.46 -21.02
CA GLY A 78 13.87 21.26 -20.01
C GLY A 78 13.35 21.40 -18.57
N GLU A 79 14.23 21.06 -17.63
CA GLU A 79 13.99 21.11 -16.19
C GLU A 79 14.15 22.55 -15.66
N LYS A 80 13.31 22.93 -14.69
CA LYS A 80 13.44 24.21 -13.99
C LYS A 80 13.41 23.97 -12.49
N GLU A 81 14.54 24.25 -11.85
CA GLU A 81 14.73 24.22 -10.41
C GLU A 81 14.80 25.65 -9.84
N ARG A 82 14.23 25.87 -8.66
CA ARG A 82 14.12 27.17 -7.98
C ARG A 82 14.37 27.04 -6.49
#